data_AF-A0A8J6ZG26-F1
#
_entry.id   AF-A0A8J6ZG26-F1
#
_cell.length_a   1.000
_cell.length_b   1.000
_cell.length_c   1.000
_cell.angle_alpha   90.00
_cell.angle_beta   90.00
_cell.angle_gamma   90.00
#
_symmetry.space_group_name_H-M   'P 1'
#
loop_
_entity.id
_entity.type
_entity.pdbx_description
1 polymer ?
#
loop_
_entity_poly.entity_id
_entity_poly.type
_entity_poly.pdbx_seq_one_letter_code
_entity_poly.pdbx_strand_id
1 'polypeptide(L)'
;MVTDSNVKNLVKILIGAAWIDGIIQPEERQYLREIAQAKGLATDPEIKPWLYELVPVQPKECYAWVKEYLGDRPSLEDCENLIEAISGLIYSDGEVAIEEARLLTKLQELAELDDSVQPVHNALLKKIQKLYRRWVEVQN
;
A
#
# COMPACT_ATOMS: atom_id res chain seq x y z
N MET A 1 1.21 11.20 16.03
CA MET A 1 1.88 12.21 15.16
C MET A 1 2.45 11.47 13.97
N VAL A 2 1.79 11.54 12.81
CA VAL A 2 2.32 10.93 11.57
C VAL A 2 3.46 11.83 11.09
N THR A 3 4.68 11.35 11.17
CA THR A 3 5.86 12.07 10.67
C THR A 3 5.89 12.00 9.13
N ASP A 4 6.46 13.02 8.47
CA ASP A 4 6.65 13.05 7.00
C ASP A 4 7.31 11.77 6.45
N SER A 5 8.22 11.17 7.23
CA SER A 5 8.88 9.91 6.89
C SER A 5 7.90 8.73 6.79
N ASN A 6 6.86 8.68 7.64
CA ASN A 6 5.85 7.64 7.56
C ASN A 6 4.99 7.80 6.31
N VAL A 7 4.59 9.03 5.96
CA VAL A 7 3.79 9.30 4.75
C VAL A 7 4.55 8.88 3.49
N LYS A 8 5.84 9.20 3.41
CA LYS A 8 6.70 8.77 2.30
C LYS A 8 6.73 7.25 2.16
N ASN A 9 6.88 6.52 3.27
CA ASN A 9 6.91 5.06 3.26
C ASN A 9 5.55 4.47 2.84
N LEU A 10 4.44 5.02 3.31
CA LEU A 10 3.09 4.61 2.89
C LEU A 10 2.89 4.77 1.38
N VAL A 11 3.31 5.91 0.82
CA VAL A 11 3.25 6.15 -0.62
C VAL A 11 4.17 5.19 -1.39
N LYS A 12 5.37 4.91 -0.89
CA LYS A 12 6.28 3.89 -1.48
C LYS A 12 5.60 2.52 -1.52
N ILE A 13 4.99 2.08 -0.41
CA ILE A 13 4.28 0.80 -0.35
C ILE A 13 3.10 0.78 -1.33
N LEU A 14 2.35 1.87 -1.44
CA LEU A 14 1.21 1.98 -2.36
C LEU A 14 1.65 1.88 -3.83
N ILE A 15 2.72 2.59 -4.21
CA ILE A 15 3.32 2.51 -5.54
C ILE A 15 3.79 1.07 -5.81
N GLY A 16 4.49 0.47 -4.85
CA GLY A 16 4.94 -0.91 -4.95
C GLY A 16 3.78 -1.89 -5.12
N ALA A 17 2.69 -1.71 -4.37
CA ALA A 17 1.49 -2.53 -4.48
C ALA A 17 0.82 -2.43 -5.85
N ALA A 18 0.79 -1.25 -6.47
CA ALA A 18 0.30 -1.08 -7.84
C ALA A 18 1.18 -1.81 -8.86
N TRP A 19 2.50 -1.86 -8.64
CA TRP A 19 3.46 -2.56 -9.50
C TRP A 19 3.48 -4.09 -9.33
N ILE A 20 2.79 -4.67 -8.35
CA ILE A 20 2.85 -6.13 -8.09
C ILE A 20 2.36 -6.97 -9.26
N ASP A 21 1.37 -6.47 -10.00
CA ASP A 21 0.88 -7.14 -11.22
C ASP A 21 1.85 -6.97 -12.41
N GLY A 22 2.90 -6.17 -12.26
CA GLY A 22 3.90 -5.85 -13.29
C GLY A 22 3.47 -4.74 -14.26
N ILE A 23 2.22 -4.29 -14.20
CA ILE A 23 1.65 -3.23 -15.03
C ILE A 23 0.74 -2.36 -14.15
N ILE A 24 0.99 -1.06 -14.13
CA ILE A 24 0.11 -0.07 -13.51
C ILE A 24 -0.94 0.37 -14.54
N GLN A 25 -2.21 0.39 -14.15
CA GLN A 25 -3.27 0.90 -15.01
C GLN A 25 -3.26 2.44 -15.07
N PRO A 26 -3.71 3.06 -16.18
CA PRO A 26 -3.73 4.52 -16.33
C PRO A 26 -4.43 5.26 -15.18
N GLU A 27 -5.53 4.69 -14.70
CA GLU A 27 -6.35 5.20 -13.60
C GLU A 27 -5.58 5.11 -12.27
N GLU A 28 -4.89 3.98 -12.04
CA GLU A 28 -4.03 3.77 -10.89
C GLU A 28 -2.90 4.83 -10.88
N ARG A 29 -2.24 5.01 -12.03
CA ARG A 29 -1.19 6.02 -12.17
C ARG A 29 -1.69 7.43 -11.85
N GLN A 30 -2.86 7.81 -12.36
CA GLN A 30 -3.43 9.12 -12.10
C GLN A 30 -3.65 9.30 -10.59
N TYR A 31 -4.24 8.32 -9.95
CA TYR A 31 -4.53 8.35 -8.53
C TYR A 31 -3.26 8.36 -7.64
N LEU A 32 -2.20 7.62 -8.02
CA LEU A 32 -0.89 7.70 -7.34
C LEU A 32 -0.33 9.12 -7.38
N ARG A 33 -0.47 9.81 -8.52
CA ARG A 33 0.00 11.19 -8.68
C ARG A 33 -0.80 12.15 -7.83
N GLU A 34 -2.11 11.95 -7.73
CA GLU A 34 -2.99 12.76 -6.86
C GLU A 34 -2.63 12.59 -5.39
N ILE A 35 -2.46 11.34 -4.91
CA ILE A 35 -2.02 11.07 -3.54
C ILE A 35 -0.64 11.69 -3.29
N ALA A 36 0.33 11.48 -4.18
CA ALA A 36 1.65 12.06 -4.03
C ALA A 36 1.61 13.59 -4.03
N GLN A 37 0.74 14.22 -4.81
CA GLN A 37 0.56 15.66 -4.85
C GLN A 37 -0.10 16.18 -3.57
N ALA A 38 -1.17 15.52 -3.10
CA ALA A 38 -1.87 15.85 -1.86
C ALA A 38 -0.95 15.73 -0.63
N LYS A 39 0.03 14.82 -0.68
CA LYS A 39 1.02 14.63 0.38
C LYS A 39 2.32 15.42 0.16
N GLY A 40 2.41 16.24 -0.88
CA GLY A 40 3.60 17.06 -1.17
C GLY A 40 4.83 16.29 -1.67
N LEU A 41 4.67 15.02 -2.02
CA LEU A 41 5.74 14.11 -2.48
C LEU A 41 5.83 14.02 -4.01
N ALA A 42 4.90 14.57 -4.78
CA ALA A 42 4.90 14.48 -6.25
C ALA A 42 6.16 15.05 -6.92
N THR A 43 6.86 15.97 -6.25
CA THR A 43 8.13 16.56 -6.70
C THR A 43 9.36 15.91 -6.08
N ASP A 44 9.17 14.95 -5.16
CA ASP A 44 10.26 14.30 -4.46
C ASP A 44 11.05 13.40 -5.43
N PRO A 45 12.38 13.64 -5.58
CA PRO A 45 13.19 12.93 -6.55
C PRO A 45 13.34 11.44 -6.24
N GLU A 46 13.08 10.98 -5.02
CA GLU A 46 13.10 9.56 -4.68
C GLU A 46 11.92 8.80 -5.29
N ILE A 47 10.70 9.35 -5.21
CA ILE A 47 9.49 8.64 -5.68
C ILE A 47 9.12 8.95 -7.13
N LYS A 48 9.61 10.07 -7.65
CA LYS A 48 9.34 10.52 -9.02
C LYS A 48 9.63 9.45 -10.10
N PRO A 49 10.72 8.66 -10.03
CA PRO A 49 10.97 7.62 -11.04
C PRO A 49 9.85 6.58 -11.12
N TRP A 50 9.32 6.15 -9.97
CA TRP A 50 8.26 5.13 -9.95
C TRP A 50 6.88 5.73 -10.26
N LEU A 51 6.61 6.95 -9.81
CA LEU A 51 5.35 7.67 -10.04
C LEU A 51 5.11 7.97 -11.54
N TYR A 52 6.19 8.21 -12.29
CA TYR A 52 6.17 8.48 -13.72
C TYR A 52 6.51 7.25 -14.56
N GLU A 53 6.54 6.06 -13.95
CA GLU A 53 6.83 4.79 -14.62
C GLU A 53 8.19 4.79 -15.35
N LEU A 54 9.12 5.66 -14.95
CA LEU A 54 10.48 5.71 -15.50
C LEU A 54 11.28 4.48 -15.08
N VAL A 55 10.95 3.91 -13.92
CA VAL A 55 11.53 2.69 -13.38
C VAL A 55 10.39 1.81 -12.84
N PRO A 56 10.28 0.53 -13.25
CA PRO A 56 9.34 -0.39 -12.65
C PRO A 56 9.82 -0.76 -11.24
N VAL A 57 8.90 -0.83 -10.27
CA VAL A 57 9.23 -1.34 -8.94
C VAL A 57 9.34 -2.85 -9.01
N GLN A 58 10.48 -3.40 -8.58
CA GLN A 58 10.59 -4.85 -8.48
C GLN A 58 9.79 -5.36 -7.28
N PRO A 59 9.14 -6.54 -7.36
CA PRO A 59 8.46 -7.14 -6.22
C PRO A 59 9.36 -7.20 -4.97
N LYS A 60 10.65 -7.51 -5.16
CA LYS A 60 11.66 -7.53 -4.09
C LYS A 60 11.80 -6.19 -3.36
N GLU A 61 11.77 -5.08 -4.09
CA GLU A 61 11.84 -3.73 -3.51
C GLU A 61 10.56 -3.40 -2.74
N CYS A 62 9.41 -3.75 -3.30
CA CYS A 62 8.13 -3.59 -2.61
C CYS A 62 8.10 -4.39 -1.29
N TYR A 63 8.55 -5.65 -1.29
CA TYR A 63 8.70 -6.45 -0.07
C TYR A 63 9.67 -5.81 0.92
N ALA A 64 10.79 -5.28 0.43
CA ALA A 64 11.76 -4.60 1.28
C ALA A 64 11.14 -3.37 1.97
N TRP A 65 10.32 -2.58 1.27
CA TRP A 65 9.64 -1.41 1.87
C TRP A 65 8.60 -1.81 2.92
N VAL A 66 7.80 -2.84 2.65
CA VAL A 66 6.84 -3.35 3.65
C VAL A 66 7.58 -3.93 4.85
N LYS A 67 8.67 -4.66 4.63
CA LYS A 67 9.52 -5.19 5.69
C LYS A 67 10.21 -4.09 6.49
N GLU A 68 10.64 -3.01 5.85
CA GLU A 68 11.24 -1.85 6.52
C GLU A 68 10.20 -1.12 7.38
N TYR A 69 8.94 -1.07 6.92
CA TYR A 69 7.85 -0.44 7.65
C TYR A 69 7.33 -1.28 8.81
N LEU A 70 7.12 -2.58 8.60
CA LEU A 70 6.53 -3.51 9.58
C LEU A 70 7.56 -4.29 10.41
N GLY A 71 8.83 -4.28 10.00
CA GLY A 71 9.89 -5.09 10.59
C GLY A 71 9.96 -6.54 10.07
N ASP A 72 10.88 -7.33 10.63
CA ASP A 72 11.12 -8.73 10.24
C ASP A 72 9.97 -9.68 10.61
N ARG A 73 9.16 -9.32 11.62
CA ARG A 73 8.01 -10.08 12.10
C ARG A 73 6.87 -9.10 12.39
N PRO A 74 6.09 -8.72 11.37
CA PRO A 74 4.90 -7.89 11.58
C PRO A 74 3.97 -8.61 12.53
N SER A 75 3.50 -7.93 13.56
CA SER A 75 2.32 -8.39 14.30
C SER A 75 1.07 -8.12 13.47
N LEU A 76 -0.05 -8.71 13.88
CA LEU A 76 -1.33 -8.41 13.25
C LEU A 76 -1.65 -6.92 13.38
N GLU A 77 -1.37 -6.33 14.54
CA GLU A 77 -1.57 -4.91 14.83
C GLU A 77 -0.74 -4.01 13.90
N ASP A 78 0.48 -4.42 13.54
CA ASP A 78 1.29 -3.67 12.56
C ASP A 78 0.66 -3.71 11.16
N CYS A 79 0.13 -4.85 10.76
CA CYS A 79 -0.60 -4.99 9.50
C CYS A 79 -1.89 -4.15 9.50
N GLU A 80 -2.60 -4.14 10.63
CA GLU A 80 -3.79 -3.31 10.88
C GLU A 80 -3.45 -1.83 10.74
N ASN A 81 -2.44 -1.36 11.44
CA ASN A 81 -1.96 0.01 11.37
C ASN A 81 -1.53 0.42 9.95
N LEU A 82 -0.90 -0.48 9.18
CA LEU A 82 -0.54 -0.19 7.79
C LEU A 82 -1.77 -0.08 6.89
N ILE A 83 -2.73 -1.00 7.02
CA ILE A 83 -3.98 -0.97 6.26
C ILE A 83 -4.75 0.30 6.63
N GLU A 84 -4.84 0.64 7.91
CA GLU A 84 -5.51 1.85 8.38
C GLU A 84 -4.82 3.11 7.85
N ALA A 85 -3.49 3.16 7.92
CA ALA A 85 -2.74 4.29 7.43
C ALA A 85 -2.87 4.48 5.91
N ILE A 86 -2.85 3.39 5.13
CA ILE A 86 -3.08 3.46 3.67
C ILE A 86 -4.53 3.85 3.38
N SER A 87 -5.48 3.28 4.09
CA SER A 87 -6.88 3.56 3.81
C SER A 87 -7.25 4.98 4.24
N GLY A 88 -6.72 5.50 5.36
CA GLY A 88 -6.77 6.92 5.73
C GLY A 88 -5.94 7.85 4.83
N LEU A 89 -5.00 7.30 4.04
CA LEU A 89 -4.30 8.04 2.98
C LEU A 89 -5.19 8.25 1.75
N ILE A 90 -5.96 7.21 1.40
CA ILE A 90 -6.84 7.09 0.23
C ILE A 90 -8.18 7.79 0.50
N TYR A 91 -8.72 7.64 1.72
CA TYR A 91 -9.98 8.21 2.16
C TYR A 91 -9.78 9.23 3.26
N SER A 92 -10.41 10.40 3.08
CA SER A 92 -10.49 11.42 4.12
C SER A 92 -11.83 11.40 4.89
N ASP A 93 -12.85 10.69 4.38
CA ASP A 93 -14.21 10.67 4.94
C ASP A 93 -14.64 9.24 5.30
N GLY A 94 -14.30 8.78 6.51
CA GLY A 94 -15.05 7.84 7.38
C GLY A 94 -15.59 6.47 6.89
N GLU A 95 -15.74 6.20 5.60
CA GLU A 95 -16.30 4.94 5.04
C GLU A 95 -15.34 3.74 5.11
N VAL A 96 -14.16 3.99 5.68
CA VAL A 96 -12.99 3.12 5.63
C VAL A 96 -13.11 1.92 6.57
N ALA A 97 -13.72 2.11 7.75
CA ALA A 97 -13.72 1.15 8.85
C ALA A 97 -14.33 -0.22 8.49
N ILE A 98 -15.33 -0.25 7.60
CA ILE A 98 -16.00 -1.51 7.21
C ILE A 98 -15.12 -2.33 6.27
N GLU A 99 -14.46 -1.66 5.33
CA GLU A 99 -13.67 -2.32 4.30
C GLU A 99 -12.30 -2.75 4.86
N GLU A 100 -11.74 -2.00 5.82
CA GLU A 100 -10.60 -2.39 6.65
C GLU A 100 -10.89 -3.65 7.45
N ALA A 101 -11.98 -3.66 8.24
CA ALA A 101 -12.35 -4.81 9.07
C ALA A 101 -12.48 -6.09 8.24
N ARG A 102 -13.10 -6.01 7.05
CA ARG A 102 -13.23 -7.15 6.13
C ARG A 102 -11.89 -7.59 5.55
N LEU A 103 -10.97 -6.66 5.32
CA LEU A 103 -9.62 -6.94 4.83
C LEU A 103 -8.83 -7.71 5.90
N LEU A 104 -8.94 -7.27 7.15
CA LEU A 104 -8.25 -7.80 8.31
C LEU A 104 -8.70 -9.19 8.70
N THR A 105 -10.02 -9.45 8.72
CA THR A 105 -10.53 -10.81 8.95
C THR A 105 -9.92 -11.79 7.95
N LYS A 106 -9.87 -11.40 6.66
CA LYS A 106 -9.27 -12.27 5.63
C LYS A 106 -7.75 -12.33 5.69
N LEU A 107 -7.08 -11.42 6.37
CA LEU A 107 -5.64 -11.48 6.59
C LEU A 107 -5.34 -12.44 7.74
N GLN A 108 -6.11 -12.37 8.84
CA GLN A 108 -6.05 -13.31 9.96
C GLN A 108 -6.24 -14.74 9.48
N GLU A 109 -7.28 -15.00 8.69
CA GLU A 109 -7.54 -16.33 8.13
C GLU A 109 -6.38 -16.87 7.28
N LEU A 110 -5.65 -16.01 6.56
CA LEU A 110 -4.50 -16.40 5.75
C LEU A 110 -3.22 -16.58 6.58
N ALA A 111 -3.04 -15.77 7.62
CA ALA A 111 -1.91 -15.86 8.53
C ALA A 111 -1.98 -17.11 9.42
N GLU A 112 -3.19 -17.56 9.77
CA GLU A 112 -3.41 -18.79 10.53
C GLU A 112 -3.17 -20.07 9.69
N LEU A 113 -3.24 -19.97 8.36
CA LEU A 113 -3.08 -21.10 7.44
C LEU A 113 -1.62 -21.36 7.00
N ASP A 114 -0.73 -20.37 7.11
CA ASP A 114 0.61 -20.42 6.54
C ASP A 114 1.68 -20.03 7.60
N ASP A 115 2.38 -21.03 8.17
CA ASP A 115 3.44 -20.87 9.19
C ASP A 115 4.70 -20.13 8.66
N SER A 116 4.66 -19.64 7.42
CA SER A 116 5.77 -18.97 6.76
C SER A 116 5.61 -17.43 6.84
N VAL A 117 6.68 -16.70 7.15
CA VAL A 117 6.65 -15.21 7.27
C VAL A 117 6.55 -14.48 5.91
N GLN A 118 6.99 -15.13 4.84
CA GLN A 118 6.96 -14.61 3.47
C GLN A 118 5.53 -14.45 2.88
N PRO A 119 4.59 -15.41 3.05
CA PRO A 119 3.23 -15.27 2.53
C PRO A 119 2.45 -14.13 3.19
N VAL A 120 2.70 -13.78 4.46
CA VAL A 120 1.98 -12.68 5.13
C VAL A 120 2.20 -11.34 4.42
N HIS A 121 3.46 -11.01 4.10
CA HIS A 121 3.80 -9.77 3.39
C HIS A 121 3.20 -9.72 1.98
N ASN A 122 3.23 -10.85 1.27
CA ASN A 122 2.65 -10.96 -0.08
C ASN A 122 1.11 -10.91 -0.05
N ALA A 123 0.50 -11.59 0.90
CA ALA A 123 -0.94 -11.54 1.13
C ALA A 123 -1.37 -10.10 1.44
N LEU A 124 -0.69 -9.43 2.37
CA LEU A 124 -0.95 -8.04 2.75
C LEU A 124 -0.86 -7.10 1.54
N LEU A 125 0.22 -7.21 0.78
CA LEU A 125 0.44 -6.40 -0.41
C LEU A 125 -0.63 -6.60 -1.49
N LYS A 126 -1.01 -7.85 -1.79
CA LYS A 126 -2.12 -8.15 -2.71
C LYS A 126 -3.45 -7.61 -2.20
N LYS A 127 -3.63 -7.50 -0.89
CA LYS A 127 -4.85 -6.94 -0.29
C LYS A 127 -4.87 -5.43 -0.44
N ILE A 128 -3.77 -4.75 -0.12
CA ILE A 128 -3.58 -3.31 -0.35
C ILE A 128 -3.87 -2.99 -1.82
N GLN A 129 -3.28 -3.76 -2.74
CA GLN A 129 -3.50 -3.62 -4.18
C GLN A 129 -4.97 -3.79 -4.57
N LYS A 130 -5.68 -4.80 -4.03
CA LYS A 130 -7.12 -4.98 -4.30
C LYS A 130 -7.98 -3.84 -3.77
N LEU A 131 -7.65 -3.36 -2.56
CA LEU A 131 -8.34 -2.24 -1.94
C LEU A 131 -8.18 -1.03 -2.86
N TYR A 132 -6.93 -0.69 -3.15
CA TYR A 132 -6.53 0.40 -4.03
C TYR A 132 -7.15 0.32 -5.43
N ARG A 133 -7.12 -0.84 -6.11
CA ARG A 133 -7.72 -0.98 -7.44
C ARG A 133 -9.22 -0.74 -7.41
N ARG A 134 -9.91 -1.27 -6.39
CA ARG A 134 -11.35 -1.02 -6.20
C ARG A 134 -11.64 0.46 -5.96
N TRP A 135 -10.73 1.20 -5.32
CA TRP A 135 -10.81 2.67 -5.16
C TRP A 135 -10.72 3.40 -6.47
N VAL A 136 -9.69 3.07 -7.24
CA VAL A 136 -9.47 3.64 -8.56
C VAL A 136 -10.67 3.39 -9.48
N GLU A 137 -11.29 2.21 -9.41
CA GLU A 137 -12.51 1.87 -10.15
C GLU A 137 -13.76 2.65 -9.67
N VAL A 138 -13.87 2.98 -8.38
CA VAL A 138 -15.03 3.71 -7.82
C VAL A 138 -14.95 5.22 -8.10
N GLN A 139 -13.75 5.78 -8.26
CA GLN A 139 -13.54 7.20 -8.56
C GLN A 139 -13.69 7.56 -10.06
N ASN A 140 -13.82 6.56 -10.95
CA ASN A 140 -13.88 6.73 -12.41
C ASN A 140 -15.27 6.37 -12.97
#